data_AF-A0A1V4I7L2-F1
#
_entry.id   AF-A0A1V4I7L2-F1
#
_cell.length_a   1.000
_cell.length_b   1.000
_cell.length_c   1.000
_cell.angle_alpha   90.00
_cell.angle_beta   90.00
_cell.angle_gamma   90.00
#
_symmetry.space_group_name_H-M   'P 1'
#
loop_
_entity.id
_entity.type
_entity.pdbx_description
1 polymer ?
#
loop_
_entity_poly.entity_id
_entity_poly.type
_entity_poly.pdbx_seq_one_letter_code
_entity_poly.pdbx_strand_id
1 'polypeptide(L)'
;MHVFLYGITGILSLIPIILLQIFLSKKESKIPGLILPTINFLFSLLYLLQAMTFLVGLVAFLLANIPTIIFLLIYLTHRRKK
;
A
#
# COMPACT_ATOMS: atom_id res chain seq x y z
N MET A 1 18.23 -17.96 -1.89
CA MET A 1 17.03 -18.61 -1.32
C MET A 1 16.04 -17.58 -0.73
N HIS A 2 16.48 -16.64 0.12
CA HIS A 2 15.57 -15.67 0.78
C HIS A 2 14.82 -14.71 -0.17
N VAL A 3 15.48 -14.16 -1.19
CA VAL A 3 14.85 -13.23 -2.16
C VAL A 3 13.67 -13.88 -2.89
N PHE A 4 13.81 -15.15 -3.28
CA PHE A 4 12.77 -15.91 -3.96
C PHE A 4 11.56 -16.17 -3.04
N LEU A 5 11.81 -16.47 -1.76
CA LEU A 5 10.77 -16.66 -0.75
C LEU A 5 9.95 -15.37 -0.50
N TYR A 6 10.63 -14.22 -0.41
CA TYR A 6 9.96 -12.91 -0.27
C TYR A 6 9.14 -12.54 -1.51
N GLY A 7 9.64 -12.87 -2.71
CA GLY A 7 8.89 -12.68 -3.95
C GLY A 7 7.58 -13.47 -3.99
N ILE A 8 7.64 -14.77 -3.65
CA ILE A 8 6.45 -15.65 -3.63
C ILE A 8 5.43 -15.19 -2.58
N THR A 9 5.89 -14.89 -1.36
CA THR A 9 5.00 -14.42 -0.28
C THR A 9 4.32 -13.09 -0.64
N GLY A 10 5.05 -12.18 -1.29
CA GLY A 10 4.48 -10.93 -1.81
C GLY A 10 3.34 -11.17 -2.79
N ILE A 11 3.54 -12.04 -3.80
CA ILE A 11 2.52 -12.35 -4.81
C ILE A 11 1.27 -12.98 -4.19
N LEU A 12 1.44 -13.94 -3.27
CA LEU A 12 0.33 -14.62 -2.60
C LEU A 12 -0.53 -13.66 -1.76
N SER A 13 0.08 -12.59 -1.24
CA SER A 13 -0.61 -11.60 -0.40
C SER A 13 -1.48 -10.59 -1.18
N LEU A 14 -1.33 -10.48 -2.51
CA LEU A 14 -1.99 -9.43 -3.31
C LEU A 14 -3.52 -9.52 -3.26
N ILE A 15 -4.07 -10.71 -3.51
CA ILE A 15 -5.52 -10.95 -3.55
C ILE A 15 -6.18 -10.61 -2.19
N PRO A 16 -5.75 -11.20 -1.04
CA PRO A 16 -6.40 -10.93 0.24
C PRO A 16 -6.27 -9.46 0.65
N ILE A 17 -5.15 -8.79 0.35
CA ILE A 17 -4.97 -7.36 0.64
C ILE A 17 -5.93 -6.49 -0.18
N ILE A 18 -6.11 -6.77 -1.47
CA ILE A 18 -7.06 -6.05 -2.31
C ILE A 18 -8.50 -6.25 -1.81
N LEU A 19 -8.87 -7.49 -1.47
CA LEU A 19 -10.19 -7.80 -0.92
C LEU A 19 -10.45 -7.07 0.40
N LEU A 20 -9.45 -7.04 1.30
CA LEU A 20 -9.52 -6.30 2.54
C LEU A 20 -9.69 -4.79 2.28
N GLN A 21 -8.94 -4.22 1.34
CA GLN A 21 -9.06 -2.79 1.01
C GLN A 21 -10.45 -2.45 0.46
N ILE A 22 -11.03 -3.32 -0.37
CA ILE A 22 -12.42 -3.16 -0.84
C ILE A 22 -13.41 -3.23 0.33
N PHE A 23 -13.26 -4.23 1.21
CA PHE A 23 -14.14 -4.40 2.38
C PHE A 23 -14.11 -3.18 3.30
N LEU A 24 -12.91 -2.66 3.60
CA LEU A 24 -12.73 -1.48 4.43
C LEU A 24 -13.29 -0.22 3.76
N SER A 25 -13.12 -0.07 2.45
CA SER A 25 -13.64 1.07 1.67
C SER A 25 -15.16 1.12 1.59
N LYS A 26 -15.82 -0.04 1.72
CA LYS A 26 -17.29 -0.15 1.74
C LYS A 26 -17.92 0.17 3.10
N LYS A 27 -17.15 0.40 4.17
CA LYS A 27 -17.70 0.78 5.48
C LYS A 27 -18.35 2.17 5.43
N GLU A 28 -19.30 2.45 6.33
CA GLU A 28 -19.96 3.76 6.40
C GLU A 28 -19.02 4.86 6.87
N SER A 29 -18.21 4.57 7.89
CA SER A 29 -17.17 5.50 8.34
C SER A 29 -16.07 5.65 7.27
N LYS A 30 -15.48 6.85 7.16
CA LYS A 30 -14.44 7.16 6.16
C LYS A 30 -13.09 6.54 6.49
N ILE A 31 -12.81 6.37 7.78
CA ILE A 31 -11.50 6.01 8.32
C ILE A 31 -11.06 4.59 7.92
N PRO A 32 -11.89 3.53 7.98
CA PRO A 32 -11.45 2.17 7.71
C PRO A 32 -10.78 2.01 6.35
N GLY A 33 -11.36 2.58 5.30
CA GLY A 33 -10.80 2.52 3.94
C GLY A 33 -9.48 3.28 3.75
N LEU A 34 -9.10 4.13 4.71
CA LEU A 34 -7.83 4.86 4.72
C LEU A 34 -6.74 4.18 5.57
N ILE A 35 -7.06 3.14 6.34
CA ILE A 35 -6.10 2.48 7.25
C ILE A 35 -4.95 1.85 6.45
N LEU A 36 -5.25 0.98 5.48
CA LEU A 36 -4.22 0.32 4.67
C LEU A 36 -3.36 1.28 3.84
N PRO A 37 -3.89 2.27 3.09
CA PRO A 37 -3.04 3.22 2.38
C PRO A 37 -2.16 4.04 3.32
N THR A 38 -2.67 4.41 4.52
CA THR A 38 -1.87 5.14 5.50
C THR A 38 -0.74 4.29 6.06
N ILE A 39 -1.01 3.04 6.44
CA ILE A 39 0.02 2.12 6.92
C ILE A 39 1.07 1.90 5.82
N ASN A 40 0.65 1.65 4.57
CA ASN A 40 1.59 1.47 3.46
C ASN A 40 2.46 2.70 3.21
N PHE A 41 1.87 3.89 3.26
CA PHE A 41 2.60 5.15 3.15
C PHE A 41 3.63 5.32 4.28
N LEU A 42 3.27 5.03 5.53
CA LEU A 42 4.19 5.11 6.65
C LEU A 42 5.35 4.12 6.53
N PHE A 43 5.09 2.88 6.10
CA PHE A 43 6.14 1.91 5.78
C PHE A 43 7.03 2.40 4.63
N SER A 44 6.46 3.04 3.62
CA SER A 44 7.25 3.55 2.50
C SER A 44 8.27 4.62 2.92
N LEU A 45 7.97 5.40 3.96
CA LEU A 45 8.87 6.42 4.51
C LEU A 45 10.14 5.80 5.09
N LEU A 46 10.07 4.55 5.58
CA LEU A 46 11.25 3.84 6.08
C LEU A 46 12.29 3.61 4.98
N TYR A 47 11.88 3.45 3.71
CA TYR A 47 12.84 3.34 2.60
C TYR A 47 13.60 4.65 2.36
N LEU A 48 12.92 5.79 2.54
CA LEU A 48 13.57 7.10 2.43
C LEU A 48 14.58 7.33 3.57
N LEU A 49 14.21 6.98 4.80
CA LEU A 49 15.02 7.19 6.00
C LEU A 49 16.24 6.27 6.08
N GLN A 50 16.18 5.08 5.48
CA GLN A 50 17.27 4.10 5.55
C GLN A 50 18.17 4.07 4.30
N ALA A 51 17.90 4.90 3.29
CA ALA A 51 18.68 4.90 2.07
C ALA A 51 20.05 5.55 2.24
N MET A 52 21.06 4.98 1.57
CA MET A 52 22.43 5.50 1.57
C MET A 52 22.57 6.89 0.95
N THR A 53 21.69 7.22 0.00
CA THR A 53 21.61 8.54 -0.62
C THR A 53 20.16 8.96 -0.77
N PHE A 54 19.94 10.27 -0.76
CA PHE A 54 18.60 10.84 -0.93
C PHE A 54 17.93 10.40 -2.24
N LEU A 55 18.68 10.35 -3.36
CA LEU A 55 18.13 9.94 -4.66
C LEU A 55 17.64 8.49 -4.64
N VAL A 56 18.43 7.56 -4.07
CA VAL A 56 18.03 6.15 -3.93
C VAL A 56 16.81 6.03 -3.02
N GLY A 57 16.78 6.75 -1.90
CA GLY A 57 15.64 6.75 -0.99
C GLY A 57 14.38 7.31 -1.61
N LEU A 58 14.49 8.40 -2.40
CA LEU A 58 13.36 9.00 -3.11
C LEU A 58 12.79 8.04 -4.16
N VAL A 59 13.64 7.39 -4.96
CA VAL A 59 13.19 6.39 -5.93
C VAL A 59 12.50 5.22 -5.24
N ALA A 60 13.11 4.68 -4.17
CA ALA A 60 12.52 3.57 -3.41
C ALA A 60 11.19 3.96 -2.77
N PHE A 61 11.09 5.16 -2.18
CA PHE A 61 9.87 5.71 -1.62
C PHE A 61 8.76 5.83 -2.67
N LEU A 62 9.05 6.35 -3.86
CA LEU A 62 8.06 6.49 -4.93
C LEU A 62 7.55 5.12 -5.41
N LEU A 63 8.47 4.16 -5.63
CA LEU A 63 8.10 2.80 -6.03
C LEU A 63 7.27 2.08 -4.95
N ALA A 64 7.65 2.23 -3.68
CA ALA A 64 6.94 1.66 -2.54
C ALA A 64 5.54 2.30 -2.32
N ASN A 65 5.26 3.45 -2.95
CA ASN A 65 3.96 4.11 -2.91
C ASN A 65 3.00 3.72 -4.04
N ILE A 66 3.43 2.90 -5.01
CA ILE A 66 2.51 2.37 -6.04
C ILE A 66 1.28 1.67 -5.39
N PRO A 67 1.43 0.80 -4.38
CA PRO A 67 0.29 0.22 -3.67
C PRO A 67 -0.58 1.26 -2.96
N THR A 68 0.01 2.31 -2.37
CA THR A 68 -0.74 3.41 -1.73
C THR A 68 -1.71 4.06 -2.72
N ILE A 69 -1.23 4.37 -3.93
CA ILE A 69 -2.05 4.97 -4.99
C ILE A 69 -3.20 4.02 -5.38
N ILE A 70 -2.91 2.73 -5.57
CA ILE A 70 -3.92 1.71 -5.89
C ILE A 70 -4.98 1.64 -4.78
N PHE A 71 -4.58 1.60 -3.51
CA PHE A 71 -5.50 1.56 -2.38
C PHE A 71 -6.39 2.81 -2.28
N LEU A 72 -5.83 3.99 -2.54
CA LEU A 72 -6.59 5.24 -2.58
C LEU A 72 -7.58 5.25 -3.75
N LEU A 73 -7.21 4.74 -4.93
CA LEU A 73 -8.13 4.63 -6.06
C LEU A 73 -9.30 3.68 -5.75
N ILE A 74 -9.02 2.53 -5.13
CA ILE A 74 -10.06 1.60 -4.66
C ILE A 74 -11.00 2.30 -3.68
N TYR A 75 -10.44 3.01 -2.70
CA TYR A 75 -11.19 3.77 -1.70
C TYR A 75 -12.13 4.79 -2.35
N LEU A 76 -11.57 5.66 -3.20
CA LEU A 76 -12.33 6.71 -3.88
C LEU A 76 -13.44 6.14 -4.78
N THR A 77 -13.16 5.04 -5.49
CA THR A 77 -14.14 4.40 -6.39
C THR A 77 -15.34 3.83 -5.64
N HIS A 78 -15.12 3.20 -4.48
CA HIS A 78 -16.21 2.63 -3.69
C HIS A 78 -16.94 3.69 -2.86
N ARG A 79 -16.26 4.76 -2.46
CA ARG A 79 -16.87 5.87 -1.72
C ARG A 79 -17.80 6.71 -2.59
N ARG A 80 -17.46 6.93 -3.87
CA ARG A 80 -18.30 7.68 -4.83
C ARG A 80 -19.63 6.99 -5.17
N LYS A 81 -19.75 5.69 -4.89
CA LYS A 81 -20.98 4.91 -5.15
C LYS A 81 -21.95 4.87 -3.97
N LYS A 82 -21.61 5.51 -2.85
CA LYS A 82 -22.50 5.74 -1.69
C LYS A 82 -22.91 7.19 -1.66
#